data_AF-A0A7S3UGW6-F1
#
_entry.id   AF-A0A7S3UGW6-F1
#
_cell.length_a   1.000
_cell.length_b   1.000
_cell.length_c   1.000
_cell.angle_alpha   90.00
_cell.angle_beta   90.00
_cell.angle_gamma   90.00
#
_symmetry.space_group_name_H-M   'P 1'
#
loop_
_entity.id
_entity.type
_entity.pdbx_description
1 polymer ?
#
loop_
_entity_poly.entity_id
_entity_poly.type
_entity_poly.pdbx_seq_one_letter_code
_entity_poly.pdbx_strand_id
1 'polypeptide(L)'
;AVLADTILGVYTTILSFSLVYMAGLALLVVSSVKSISQPWMVHLALLVLITIGGGGIKSCVNVMGAYQFHPEYHKDGITKYYTYFYASINVGSLIGGIATPIALQEANFTVALIIPLVAFVIATLSFLVGGLLGRFVKAKPQGSAVLRILQVMISAIRKCSLEKNKKSHGGQYDDGFIEDVKALLRLVPLFCLIIPFVIAYVNLSTAYLTQAQKMDRRTFNFEIPPALMVNVDPIAVVVNSFIITSILYPILKKRGIVLPVLVRSFIGSILGIVSLICAIIVELQIKSNPLFT
;
A
#
# COMPACT_ATOMS: atom_id res chain seq x y z
N ALA A 1 10.53 -8.93 2.12
CA ALA A 1 10.27 -10.14 2.92
C ALA A 1 11.32 -11.21 2.61
N VAL A 2 11.14 -12.11 1.62
CA VAL A 2 12.05 -13.26 1.41
C VAL A 2 13.54 -12.89 1.42
N LEU A 3 13.97 -11.94 0.59
CA LEU A 3 15.37 -11.50 0.54
C LEU A 3 15.89 -10.92 1.87
N ALA A 4 15.03 -10.20 2.58
CA ALA A 4 15.35 -9.63 3.89
C ALA A 4 15.49 -10.70 4.96
N ASP A 5 14.59 -11.68 4.94
CA ASP A 5 14.48 -12.72 5.97
C ASP A 5 15.53 -13.82 5.79
N THR A 6 16.10 -13.98 4.59
CA THR A 6 17.09 -15.03 4.28
C THR A 6 18.52 -14.54 4.11
N ILE A 7 18.75 -13.46 3.37
CA ILE A 7 20.11 -13.11 2.88
C ILE A 7 20.58 -11.76 3.44
N LEU A 8 19.84 -10.69 3.19
CA LEU A 8 20.36 -9.33 3.36
C LEU A 8 20.13 -8.75 4.76
N GLY A 9 19.13 -9.26 5.49
CA GLY A 9 18.59 -8.61 6.67
C GLY A 9 17.68 -7.42 6.32
N VAL A 10 16.79 -7.07 7.25
CA VAL A 10 15.74 -6.06 7.02
C VAL A 10 16.32 -4.67 6.75
N TYR A 11 17.31 -4.23 7.54
CA TYR A 11 17.93 -2.91 7.39
C TYR A 11 18.60 -2.72 6.02
N THR A 12 19.47 -3.66 5.63
CA THR A 12 20.19 -3.61 4.35
C THR A 12 19.23 -3.69 3.17
N THR A 13 18.16 -4.49 3.30
CA THR A 13 17.12 -4.57 2.26
C THR A 13 16.44 -3.21 2.08
N ILE A 14 16.01 -2.55 3.16
CA ILE A 14 15.40 -1.22 3.05
C ILE A 14 16.35 -0.23 2.38
N LEU A 15 17.63 -0.20 2.79
CA LEU A 15 18.59 0.74 2.23
C LEU A 15 18.85 0.47 0.73
N SER A 16 19.14 -0.78 0.35
CA SER A 16 19.40 -1.14 -1.05
C SER A 16 18.21 -0.85 -1.96
N PHE A 17 16.99 -1.22 -1.55
CA PHE A 17 15.79 -0.93 -2.34
C PHE A 17 15.41 0.56 -2.33
N SER A 18 15.78 1.32 -1.30
CA SER A 18 15.64 2.79 -1.30
C SER A 18 16.55 3.45 -2.32
N LEU A 19 17.79 2.98 -2.50
CA LEU A 19 18.67 3.47 -3.56
C LEU A 19 18.12 3.18 -4.96
N VAL A 20 17.56 1.99 -5.18
CA VAL A 20 16.88 1.63 -6.45
C VAL A 20 15.67 2.53 -6.70
N TYR A 21 14.84 2.77 -5.69
CA TYR A 21 13.68 3.65 -5.78
C TYR A 21 14.09 5.10 -6.09
N MET A 22 15.12 5.60 -5.42
CA MET A 22 15.66 6.94 -5.63
C MET A 22 16.23 7.11 -7.04
N ALA A 23 16.95 6.11 -7.56
CA ALA A 23 17.40 6.10 -8.95
C ALA A 23 16.21 6.14 -9.94
N GLY A 24 15.13 5.43 -9.63
CA GLY A 24 13.89 5.48 -10.40
C GLY A 24 13.24 6.87 -10.42
N LEU A 25 13.13 7.52 -9.26
CA LEU A 25 12.61 8.89 -9.16
C LEU A 25 13.50 9.90 -9.87
N ALA A 26 14.83 9.79 -9.73
CA ALA A 26 15.78 10.66 -10.41
C ALA A 26 15.67 10.49 -11.93
N LEU A 27 15.61 9.26 -12.43
CA LEU A 27 15.41 8.97 -13.85
C LEU A 27 14.09 9.53 -14.36
N LEU A 28 13.01 9.45 -13.56
CA LEU A 28 11.72 10.02 -13.90
C LEU A 28 11.78 11.55 -14.01
N VAL A 29 12.47 12.23 -13.10
CA VAL A 29 12.71 13.68 -13.18
C VAL A 29 13.50 14.04 -14.45
N VAL A 30 14.60 13.33 -14.75
CA VAL A 30 15.38 13.59 -15.97
C VAL A 30 14.54 13.34 -17.22
N SER A 31 13.68 12.32 -17.22
CA SER A 31 12.79 12.02 -18.34
C SER A 31 11.77 13.12 -18.62
N SER A 32 11.49 14.00 -17.64
CA SER A 32 10.57 15.13 -17.83
C SER A 32 11.20 16.33 -18.55
N VAL A 33 12.53 16.36 -18.68
CA VAL A 33 13.26 17.45 -19.33
C VAL A 33 13.19 17.25 -20.85
N LYS A 34 12.49 18.16 -21.56
CA LYS A 34 12.22 18.05 -23.01
C LYS A 34 13.47 17.76 -23.86
N SER A 35 14.62 18.34 -23.51
CA SER A 35 15.87 18.18 -24.27
C SER A 35 16.52 16.79 -24.15
N ILE A 36 16.19 16.02 -23.10
CA ILE A 36 16.82 14.72 -22.78
C ILE A 36 15.80 13.58 -22.86
N SER A 37 14.50 13.89 -22.74
CA SER A 37 13.41 12.93 -22.65
C SER A 37 13.44 11.83 -23.72
N GLN A 38 13.53 10.58 -23.27
CA GLN A 38 13.38 9.39 -24.11
C GLN A 38 12.29 8.46 -23.55
N PRO A 39 11.47 7.81 -24.40
CA PRO A 39 10.38 6.95 -23.94
C PRO A 39 10.83 5.82 -23.00
N TRP A 40 11.99 5.21 -23.25
CA TRP A 40 12.52 4.11 -22.43
C TRP A 40 12.77 4.52 -20.97
N MET A 41 13.11 5.80 -20.72
CA MET A 41 13.42 6.30 -19.38
C MET A 41 12.20 6.25 -18.47
N VAL A 42 11.04 6.66 -19.00
CA VAL A 42 9.76 6.66 -18.27
C VAL A 42 9.35 5.23 -17.95
N HIS A 43 9.44 4.31 -18.92
CA HIS A 43 9.08 2.90 -18.73
C HIS A 43 10.00 2.22 -17.71
N LEU A 44 11.31 2.43 -17.82
CA LEU A 44 12.29 1.87 -16.88
C LEU A 44 12.09 2.42 -15.47
N ALA A 45 11.87 3.74 -15.34
CA ALA A 45 11.63 4.37 -14.05
C ALA A 45 10.35 3.84 -13.39
N LEU A 46 9.20 3.92 -14.08
CA LEU A 46 7.90 3.60 -13.50
C LEU A 46 7.65 2.10 -13.35
N LEU A 47 7.96 1.29 -14.36
CA LEU A 47 7.59 -0.13 -14.38
C LEU A 47 8.62 -1.04 -13.71
N VAL A 48 9.87 -0.61 -13.59
CA VAL A 48 10.97 -1.43 -13.05
C VAL A 48 11.55 -0.84 -11.77
N LEU A 49 12.14 0.35 -11.81
CA LEU A 49 12.90 0.87 -10.67
C LEU A 49 11.98 1.23 -9.49
N ILE A 50 10.91 1.98 -9.74
CA ILE A 50 9.95 2.43 -8.72
C ILE A 50 9.15 1.24 -8.17
N THR A 51 8.72 0.30 -9.02
CA THR A 51 7.96 -0.89 -8.60
C THR A 51 8.82 -1.84 -7.75
N ILE A 52 10.05 -2.16 -8.18
CA ILE A 52 10.97 -3.03 -7.45
C ILE A 52 11.38 -2.37 -6.14
N GLY A 53 11.82 -1.11 -6.19
CA GLY A 53 12.20 -0.32 -5.02
C GLY A 53 11.06 -0.24 -3.99
N GLY A 54 9.88 0.19 -4.44
CA GLY A 54 8.70 0.40 -3.60
C GLY A 54 8.20 -0.91 -2.98
N GLY A 55 8.16 -1.99 -3.75
CA GLY A 55 7.78 -3.32 -3.26
C GLY A 55 8.73 -3.84 -2.17
N GLY A 56 10.04 -3.67 -2.39
CA GLY A 56 11.07 -4.06 -1.42
C GLY A 56 10.92 -3.31 -0.09
N ILE A 57 10.83 -1.99 -0.14
CA ILE A 57 10.70 -1.12 1.04
C ILE A 57 9.40 -1.41 1.79
N LYS A 58 8.26 -1.43 1.09
CA LYS A 58 6.93 -1.60 1.70
C LYS A 58 6.80 -2.91 2.46
N SER A 59 7.47 -3.96 2.02
CA SER A 59 7.45 -5.27 2.70
C SER A 59 8.28 -5.35 3.98
N CYS A 60 9.14 -4.35 4.25
CA CYS A 60 10.15 -4.42 5.31
C CYS A 60 10.04 -3.26 6.32
N VAL A 61 9.66 -2.06 5.88
CA VAL A 61 9.78 -0.83 6.70
C VAL A 61 8.88 -0.84 7.94
N ASN A 62 7.64 -1.29 7.79
CA ASN A 62 6.69 -1.32 8.91
C ASN A 62 7.13 -2.32 9.98
N VAL A 63 7.63 -3.50 9.58
CA VAL A 63 8.16 -4.54 10.47
C VAL A 63 9.44 -4.07 11.17
N MET A 64 10.35 -3.42 10.44
CA MET A 64 11.59 -2.90 11.02
C MET A 64 11.34 -1.91 12.17
N GLY A 65 10.36 -1.02 12.03
CA GLY A 65 10.01 -0.10 13.10
C GLY A 65 9.41 -0.80 14.32
N ALA A 66 8.63 -1.85 14.12
CA ALA A 66 8.13 -2.68 15.23
C ALA A 66 9.26 -3.43 15.96
N TYR A 67 10.30 -3.88 15.25
CA TYR A 67 11.48 -4.53 15.85
C TYR A 67 12.32 -3.63 16.77
N GLN A 68 12.06 -2.32 16.79
CA GLN A 68 12.74 -1.43 17.73
C GLN A 68 12.20 -1.56 19.16
N PHE A 69 11.06 -2.22 19.32
CA PHE A 69 10.41 -2.45 20.61
C PHE A 69 10.48 -3.93 21.00
N HIS A 70 10.74 -4.22 22.27
CA HIS A 70 10.69 -5.59 22.75
C HIS A 70 9.24 -6.11 22.76
N PRO A 71 8.93 -7.27 22.16
CA PRO A 71 7.55 -7.73 21.95
C PRO A 71 6.78 -8.02 23.24
N GLU A 72 7.49 -8.42 24.31
CA GLU A 72 6.85 -8.72 25.60
C GLU A 72 6.72 -7.50 26.52
N TYR A 73 7.78 -6.70 26.64
CA TYR A 73 7.86 -5.57 27.58
C TYR A 73 7.27 -4.26 27.03
N HIS A 74 7.20 -4.08 25.71
CA HIS A 74 6.83 -2.80 25.08
C HIS A 74 5.64 -2.92 24.11
N LYS A 75 4.64 -3.74 24.44
CA LYS A 75 3.44 -3.95 23.61
C LYS A 75 2.73 -2.64 23.25
N ASP A 76 2.53 -1.76 24.23
CA ASP A 76 1.90 -0.45 24.02
C ASP A 76 2.69 0.44 23.07
N GLY A 77 4.03 0.34 23.09
CA GLY A 77 4.92 1.06 22.18
C GLY A 77 4.72 0.62 20.73
N ILE A 78 4.58 -0.69 20.49
CA ILE A 78 4.31 -1.26 19.17
C ILE A 78 2.95 -0.79 18.65
N THR A 79 1.90 -0.82 19.48
CA THR A 79 0.57 -0.34 19.10
C THR A 79 0.60 1.15 18.72
N LYS A 80 1.22 1.99 19.56
CA LYS A 80 1.38 3.43 19.28
C LYS A 80 2.17 3.67 17.98
N TYR A 81 3.25 2.92 17.75
CA TYR A 81 4.01 3.00 16.51
C TYR A 81 3.13 2.76 15.28
N TYR A 82 2.34 1.68 15.27
CA TYR A 82 1.45 1.41 14.14
C TYR A 82 0.36 2.49 13.96
N THR A 83 -0.14 3.07 15.05
CA THR A 83 -1.07 4.20 14.98
C THR A 83 -0.44 5.43 14.33
N TYR A 84 0.76 5.84 14.78
CA TYR A 84 1.46 6.98 14.18
C TYR A 84 1.90 6.71 12.74
N PHE A 85 2.34 5.49 12.45
CA PHE A 85 2.67 5.07 11.09
C PHE A 85 1.47 5.22 10.16
N TYR A 86 0.30 4.73 10.58
CA TYR A 86 -0.93 4.87 9.80
C TYR A 86 -1.38 6.33 9.63
N ALA A 87 -1.29 7.14 10.69
CA ALA A 87 -1.59 8.57 10.61
C ALA A 87 -0.66 9.28 9.61
N SER A 88 0.65 8.97 9.65
CA SER A 88 1.63 9.57 8.75
C SER A 88 1.39 9.23 7.28
N ILE A 89 0.90 8.02 6.97
CA ILE A 89 0.54 7.63 5.60
C ILE A 89 -0.61 8.51 5.06
N ASN A 90 -1.67 8.68 5.85
CA ASN A 90 -2.82 9.48 5.43
C ASN A 90 -2.46 10.96 5.27
N VAL A 91 -1.72 11.53 6.24
CA VAL A 91 -1.24 12.91 6.16
C VAL A 91 -0.31 13.10 4.97
N GLY A 92 0.64 12.19 4.76
CA GLY A 92 1.56 12.24 3.62
C GLY A 92 0.84 12.13 2.27
N SER A 93 -0.17 11.25 2.18
CA SER A 93 -1.00 11.11 0.97
C SER A 93 -1.76 12.39 0.66
N LEU A 94 -2.32 13.07 1.67
CA LEU A 94 -3.01 14.36 1.49
C LEU A 94 -2.06 15.45 1.01
N ILE A 95 -0.93 15.62 1.71
CA ILE A 95 0.04 16.66 1.37
C ILE A 95 0.60 16.42 -0.04
N GLY A 96 1.01 15.18 -0.35
CA GLY A 96 1.56 14.82 -1.66
C GLY A 96 0.53 14.96 -2.78
N GLY A 97 -0.71 14.53 -2.54
CA GLY A 97 -1.81 14.60 -3.50
C GLY A 97 -2.38 16.00 -3.71
N ILE A 98 -2.08 16.97 -2.84
CA ILE A 98 -2.40 18.39 -3.05
C ILE A 98 -1.21 19.13 -3.68
N ALA A 99 -0.02 18.98 -3.12
CA ALA A 99 1.16 19.73 -3.55
C ALA A 99 1.59 19.37 -4.98
N THR A 100 1.58 18.08 -5.34
CA THR A 100 2.07 17.63 -6.65
C THR A 100 1.17 18.11 -7.80
N PRO A 101 -0.17 17.98 -7.74
CA PRO A 101 -1.04 18.49 -8.81
C PRO A 101 -1.04 20.01 -8.94
N ILE A 102 -0.97 20.75 -7.83
CA ILE A 102 -0.88 22.22 -7.87
C ILE A 102 0.45 22.65 -8.51
N ALA A 103 1.57 22.05 -8.10
CA ALA A 103 2.87 22.32 -8.71
C ALA A 103 2.90 21.97 -10.21
N LEU A 104 2.17 20.93 -10.62
CA LEU A 104 2.04 20.57 -12.03
C LEU A 104 1.26 21.61 -12.84
N GLN A 105 0.18 22.17 -12.28
CA GLN A 105 -0.66 23.16 -12.96
C GLN A 105 0.01 24.54 -13.05
N GLU A 106 0.65 24.98 -11.96
CA GLU A 106 1.22 26.34 -11.85
C GLU A 106 2.62 26.45 -12.48
N ALA A 107 3.39 25.36 -12.51
CA ALA A 107 4.75 25.36 -13.02
C ALA A 107 4.91 24.41 -14.22
N ASN A 108 5.42 23.20 -13.98
CA ASN A 108 5.64 22.20 -15.03
C ASN A 108 5.82 20.80 -14.41
N PHE A 109 5.86 19.80 -15.28
CA PHE A 109 6.07 18.39 -14.91
C PHE A 109 7.34 18.16 -14.09
N THR A 110 8.43 18.86 -14.41
CA THR A 110 9.72 18.66 -13.71
C THR A 110 9.64 19.10 -12.26
N VAL A 111 9.06 20.27 -11.98
CA VAL A 111 8.88 20.76 -10.60
C VAL A 111 7.99 19.81 -9.80
N ALA A 112 6.89 19.34 -10.38
CA ALA A 112 5.99 18.39 -9.72
C ALA A 112 6.71 17.07 -9.35
N LEU A 113 7.60 16.56 -10.20
CA LEU A 113 8.33 15.32 -9.97
C LEU A 113 9.54 15.48 -9.02
N ILE A 114 10.09 16.69 -8.88
CA ILE A 114 11.17 16.98 -7.92
C ILE A 114 10.67 16.86 -6.47
N ILE A 115 9.41 17.22 -6.19
CA ILE A 115 8.82 17.14 -4.84
C ILE A 115 8.97 15.73 -4.22
N PRO A 116 8.48 14.64 -4.84
CA PRO A 116 8.65 13.30 -4.29
C PRO A 116 10.11 12.85 -4.26
N LEU A 117 10.96 13.26 -5.21
CA LEU A 117 12.39 12.96 -5.19
C LEU A 117 13.08 13.55 -3.95
N VAL A 118 12.90 14.85 -3.70
CA VAL A 118 13.50 15.53 -2.55
C VAL A 118 12.99 14.95 -1.24
N ALA A 119 11.68 14.73 -1.11
CA ALA A 119 11.08 14.11 0.07
C ALA A 119 11.68 12.72 0.34
N PHE A 120 11.87 11.91 -0.71
CA PHE A 120 12.42 10.57 -0.58
C PHE A 120 13.93 10.56 -0.26
N VAL A 121 14.69 11.52 -0.81
CA VAL A 121 16.11 11.74 -0.45
C VAL A 121 16.23 12.08 1.03
N ILE A 122 15.43 13.03 1.54
CA ILE A 122 15.43 13.40 2.97
C ILE A 122 15.08 12.19 3.84
N ALA A 123 14.07 11.40 3.46
CA ALA A 123 13.70 10.19 4.18
C ALA A 123 14.83 9.14 4.21
N THR A 124 15.49 8.91 3.08
CA THR A 124 16.59 7.95 2.96
C THR A 124 17.82 8.40 3.75
N LEU A 125 18.17 9.69 3.71
CA LEU A 125 19.26 10.26 4.51
C LEU A 125 18.97 10.14 6.01
N SER A 126 17.74 10.45 6.43
CA SER A 126 17.31 10.29 7.83
C SER A 126 17.44 8.84 8.29
N PHE A 127 17.04 7.88 7.45
CA PHE A 127 17.21 6.45 7.73
C PHE A 127 18.70 6.05 7.80
N LEU A 128 19.52 6.53 6.87
CA LEU A 128 20.96 6.25 6.85
C LEU A 128 21.66 6.79 8.11
N VAL A 129 21.38 8.03 8.50
CA VAL A 129 21.93 8.66 9.70
C VAL A 129 21.54 7.87 10.95
N GLY A 130 20.27 7.45 11.08
CA GLY A 130 19.84 6.59 12.18
C GLY A 130 20.62 5.27 12.26
N GLY A 131 20.96 4.69 11.09
CA GLY A 131 21.75 3.48 11.00
C GLY A 131 23.24 3.67 11.29
N LEU A 132 23.83 4.79 10.88
CA LEU A 132 25.22 5.16 11.15
C LEU A 132 25.44 5.50 12.63
N LEU A 133 24.45 6.13 13.28
CA LEU A 133 24.45 6.40 14.71
C LEU A 133 24.22 5.16 15.59
N GLY A 134 24.07 3.97 14.98
CA GLY A 134 23.86 2.72 15.72
C GLY A 134 22.54 2.64 16.49
N ARG A 135 21.55 3.48 16.18
CA ARG A 135 20.28 3.55 16.93
C ARG A 135 19.29 2.44 16.59
N PHE A 136 19.52 1.70 15.50
CA PHE A 136 18.62 0.63 15.08
C PHE A 136 19.01 -0.73 15.62
N VAL A 137 18.03 -1.42 16.19
CA VAL A 137 18.08 -2.85 16.45
C VAL A 137 17.97 -3.59 15.11
N LYS A 138 19.05 -4.26 14.71
CA LYS A 138 19.15 -5.02 13.47
C LYS A 138 18.97 -6.52 13.77
N ALA A 139 17.75 -7.01 13.63
CA ALA A 139 17.45 -8.43 13.80
C ALA A 139 18.22 -9.28 12.77
N LYS A 140 18.78 -10.42 13.21
CA LYS A 140 19.44 -11.37 12.32
C LYS A 140 18.40 -12.07 11.42
N PRO A 141 18.74 -12.43 10.17
CA PRO A 141 17.86 -13.22 9.31
C PRO A 141 17.51 -14.57 9.98
N GLN A 142 16.21 -14.90 10.09
CA GLN A 142 15.73 -16.14 10.72
C GLN A 142 15.23 -17.18 9.69
N GLY A 143 15.36 -16.87 8.40
CA GLY A 143 14.82 -17.67 7.30
C GLY A 143 13.38 -17.26 6.95
N SER A 144 12.98 -17.54 5.71
CA SER A 144 11.66 -17.13 5.19
C SER A 144 10.60 -18.20 5.45
N ALA A 145 9.58 -17.83 6.23
CA ALA A 145 8.37 -18.64 6.39
C ALA A 145 7.66 -18.88 5.05
N VAL A 146 7.65 -17.88 4.16
CA VAL A 146 7.04 -17.97 2.82
C VAL A 146 7.69 -19.07 2.00
N LEU A 147 9.02 -19.19 2.02
CA LEU A 147 9.72 -20.25 1.30
C LEU A 147 9.38 -21.64 1.85
N ARG A 148 9.31 -21.78 3.19
CA ARG A 148 8.91 -23.05 3.81
C ARG A 148 7.48 -23.45 3.43
N ILE A 149 6.55 -22.50 3.43
CA ILE A 149 5.16 -22.74 3.00
C ILE A 149 5.13 -23.16 1.52
N LEU A 150 5.87 -22.48 0.64
CA LEU A 150 5.96 -22.85 -0.78
C LEU A 150 6.52 -24.26 -0.98
N GLN A 151 7.55 -24.63 -0.23
CA GLN A 151 8.11 -25.99 -0.26
C GLN A 151 7.08 -27.04 0.16
N VAL A 152 6.34 -26.79 1.25
CA VAL A 152 5.24 -27.66 1.69
C VAL A 152 4.16 -27.77 0.61
N MET A 153 3.78 -26.66 -0.02
CA MET A 153 2.79 -26.65 -1.09
C MET A 153 3.23 -27.49 -2.29
N ILE A 154 4.48 -27.34 -2.73
CA ILE A 154 5.05 -28.14 -3.83
C ILE A 154 5.10 -29.63 -3.44
N SER A 155 5.53 -29.96 -2.22
CA SER A 155 5.54 -31.34 -1.72
C SER A 155 4.12 -31.92 -1.60
N ALA A 156 3.13 -31.12 -1.21
CA ALA A 156 1.74 -31.53 -1.08
C ALA A 156 1.09 -31.80 -2.44
N ILE A 157 1.38 -30.97 -3.45
CA ILE A 157 0.94 -31.19 -4.83
C ILE A 157 1.54 -32.49 -5.36
N ARG A 158 2.84 -32.72 -5.18
CA ARG A 158 3.51 -33.96 -5.63
C ARG A 158 2.97 -35.23 -4.98
N LYS A 159 2.60 -35.16 -3.71
CA LYS A 159 2.06 -36.31 -2.94
C LYS A 159 0.53 -36.40 -2.98
N CYS A 160 -0.14 -35.47 -3.68
CA CYS A 160 -1.59 -35.26 -3.69
C CYS A 160 -2.24 -35.27 -2.31
N SER A 161 -1.50 -34.85 -1.28
CA SER A 161 -1.96 -34.85 0.10
C SER A 161 -1.07 -33.98 0.96
N LEU A 162 -1.69 -33.09 1.72
CA LEU A 162 -1.00 -32.27 2.70
C LEU A 162 -0.66 -33.06 3.98
N GLU A 163 -1.47 -34.07 4.33
CA GLU A 163 -1.26 -34.93 5.52
C GLU A 163 -0.01 -35.79 5.41
N LYS A 164 0.29 -36.32 4.22
CA LYS A 164 1.50 -37.13 3.95
C LYS A 164 2.83 -36.38 4.11
N ASN A 165 2.78 -35.08 4.43
CA ASN A 165 3.95 -34.27 4.73
C ASN A 165 4.22 -34.11 6.23
N LYS A 166 3.28 -34.51 7.09
CA LYS A 166 3.44 -34.57 8.55
C LYS A 166 4.48 -35.59 8.97
N LYS A 167 5.28 -35.27 9.98
CA LYS A 167 6.25 -36.19 10.59
C LYS A 167 5.58 -37.43 11.14
N SER A 168 4.39 -37.31 11.74
CA SER A 168 3.61 -38.46 12.22
C SER A 168 3.24 -39.47 11.13
N HIS A 169 3.18 -39.02 9.87
CA HIS A 169 2.85 -39.84 8.70
C HIS A 169 4.08 -40.16 7.83
N GLY A 170 5.30 -40.03 8.36
CA GLY A 170 6.55 -40.29 7.64
C GLY A 170 7.03 -39.14 6.73
N GLY A 171 6.47 -37.95 6.89
CA GLY A 171 6.86 -36.74 6.18
C GLY A 171 8.03 -35.97 6.83
N GLN A 172 8.46 -34.89 6.17
CA GLN A 172 9.64 -34.11 6.57
C GLN A 172 9.30 -32.93 7.50
N TYR A 173 8.03 -32.52 7.56
CA TYR A 173 7.61 -31.29 8.22
C TYR A 173 6.91 -31.57 9.54
N ASP A 174 7.08 -30.66 10.50
CA ASP A 174 6.44 -30.77 11.80
C ASP A 174 4.92 -30.66 11.67
N ASP A 175 4.20 -31.41 12.51
CA ASP A 175 2.76 -31.57 12.41
C ASP A 175 2.03 -30.25 12.67
N GLY A 176 2.46 -29.50 13.69
CA GLY A 176 1.92 -28.17 14.00
C GLY A 176 2.06 -27.21 12.83
N PHE A 177 3.23 -27.19 12.18
CA PHE A 177 3.46 -26.35 11.01
C PHE A 177 2.53 -26.70 9.83
N ILE A 178 2.25 -28.00 9.62
CA ILE A 178 1.29 -28.43 8.58
C ILE A 178 -0.14 -27.99 8.92
N GLU A 179 -0.54 -28.02 10.19
CA GLU A 179 -1.84 -27.50 10.63
C GLU A 179 -1.94 -25.98 10.44
N ASP A 180 -0.87 -25.23 10.74
CA ASP A 180 -0.82 -23.78 10.47
C ASP A 180 -0.96 -23.48 8.97
N VAL A 181 -0.28 -24.26 8.11
CA VAL A 181 -0.42 -24.15 6.65
C VAL A 181 -1.86 -24.44 6.21
N LYS A 182 -2.52 -25.47 6.76
CA LYS A 182 -3.95 -25.74 6.47
C LYS A 182 -4.84 -24.59 6.87
N ALA A 183 -4.63 -24.04 8.07
CA ALA A 183 -5.40 -22.90 8.54
C ALA A 183 -5.25 -21.71 7.60
N LEU A 184 -4.02 -21.42 7.14
CA LEU A 184 -3.75 -20.39 6.14
C LEU A 184 -4.45 -20.67 4.80
N LEU A 185 -4.39 -21.90 4.30
CA LEU A 185 -5.06 -22.29 3.05
C LEU A 185 -6.59 -22.17 3.13
N ARG A 186 -7.18 -22.44 4.30
CA ARG A 186 -8.62 -22.22 4.54
C ARG A 186 -9.01 -20.74 4.49
N LEU A 187 -8.07 -19.82 4.67
CA LEU A 187 -8.28 -18.37 4.54
C LEU A 187 -8.14 -17.88 3.10
N VAL A 188 -7.57 -18.67 2.17
CA VAL A 188 -7.39 -18.27 0.76
C VAL A 188 -8.70 -17.83 0.09
N PRO A 189 -9.84 -18.55 0.22
CA PRO A 189 -11.11 -18.10 -0.34
C PRO A 189 -11.57 -16.74 0.18
N LEU A 190 -11.27 -16.42 1.45
CA LEU A 190 -11.57 -15.11 2.04
C LEU A 190 -10.78 -13.99 1.36
N PHE A 191 -9.50 -14.23 1.04
CA PHE A 191 -8.68 -13.26 0.31
C PHE A 191 -9.17 -13.06 -1.13
N CYS A 192 -9.72 -14.09 -1.78
CA CYS A 192 -10.32 -13.94 -3.11
C CYS A 192 -11.52 -12.97 -3.10
N LEU A 193 -12.28 -12.89 -2.00
CA LEU A 193 -13.39 -11.95 -1.86
C LEU A 193 -12.94 -10.47 -1.81
N ILE A 194 -11.65 -10.20 -1.59
CA ILE A 194 -11.08 -8.85 -1.61
C ILE A 194 -10.83 -8.38 -3.06
N ILE A 195 -10.69 -9.30 -4.02
CA ILE A 195 -10.35 -8.97 -5.41
C ILE A 195 -11.37 -8.00 -6.05
N PRO A 196 -12.70 -8.23 -5.98
CA PRO A 196 -13.67 -7.31 -6.56
C PRO A 196 -13.59 -5.90 -5.94
N PHE A 197 -13.34 -5.83 -4.63
CA PHE A 197 -13.16 -4.55 -3.93
C PHE A 197 -11.92 -3.81 -4.43
N VAL A 198 -10.80 -4.52 -4.63
CA VAL A 198 -9.56 -3.92 -5.17
C VAL A 198 -9.76 -3.43 -6.60
N ILE A 199 -10.47 -4.18 -7.44
CA ILE A 199 -10.82 -3.75 -8.80
C ILE A 199 -11.61 -2.45 -8.75
N ALA A 200 -12.65 -2.38 -7.90
CA ALA A 200 -13.44 -1.16 -7.73
C ALA A 200 -12.57 0.01 -7.23
N TYR A 201 -11.72 -0.23 -6.24
CA TYR A 201 -10.85 0.78 -5.63
C TYR A 201 -9.84 1.39 -6.63
N VAL A 202 -9.24 0.59 -7.52
CA VAL A 202 -8.27 1.07 -8.51
C VAL A 202 -8.90 2.06 -9.52
N ASN A 203 -10.22 2.03 -9.71
CA ASN A 203 -10.91 3.00 -10.57
C ASN A 203 -10.78 4.45 -10.07
N LEU A 204 -10.58 4.66 -8.76
CA LEU A 204 -10.41 5.99 -8.19
C LEU A 204 -9.22 6.75 -8.81
N SER A 205 -8.11 6.06 -9.06
CA SER A 205 -6.90 6.68 -9.63
C SER A 205 -6.88 6.69 -11.16
N THR A 206 -7.86 6.07 -11.84
CA THR A 206 -7.85 5.90 -13.30
C THR A 206 -9.13 6.42 -13.95
N ALA A 207 -10.24 5.69 -13.84
CA ALA A 207 -11.52 6.04 -14.45
C ALA A 207 -12.05 7.37 -13.89
N TYR A 208 -12.03 7.55 -12.57
CA TYR A 208 -12.60 8.75 -11.94
C TYR A 208 -11.73 9.98 -12.20
N LEU A 209 -10.42 9.81 -12.35
CA LEU A 209 -9.52 10.87 -12.80
C LEU A 209 -9.86 11.33 -14.22
N THR A 210 -10.10 10.39 -15.13
CA THR A 210 -10.51 10.67 -16.51
C THR A 210 -11.89 11.36 -16.57
N GLN A 211 -12.80 10.99 -15.67
CA GLN A 211 -14.09 11.67 -15.51
C GLN A 211 -13.90 13.12 -15.08
N ALA A 212 -13.11 13.34 -14.03
CA ALA A 212 -12.84 14.67 -13.52
C ALA A 212 -12.25 15.60 -14.59
N GLN A 213 -11.41 15.08 -15.50
CA GLN A 213 -10.88 15.86 -16.62
C GLN A 213 -11.95 16.42 -17.57
N LYS A 214 -13.11 15.76 -17.66
CA LYS A 214 -14.24 16.14 -18.54
C LYS A 214 -15.31 16.97 -17.85
N MET A 215 -15.20 17.18 -16.54
CA MET A 215 -16.16 17.95 -15.74
C MET A 215 -15.76 19.43 -15.68
N ASP A 216 -16.71 20.30 -15.34
CA ASP A 216 -16.38 21.70 -15.03
C ASP A 216 -15.67 21.73 -13.67
N ARG A 217 -14.46 22.30 -13.68
CA ARG A 217 -13.55 22.36 -12.53
C ARG A 217 -13.36 23.77 -12.01
N ARG A 218 -14.11 24.75 -12.52
CA ARG A 218 -14.02 26.16 -12.08
C ARG A 218 -14.78 26.35 -10.77
N THR A 219 -14.06 26.68 -9.71
CA THR A 219 -14.64 26.96 -8.39
C THR A 219 -14.03 28.24 -7.84
N PHE A 220 -14.87 29.26 -7.58
CA PHE A 220 -14.47 30.54 -6.96
C PHE A 220 -13.14 31.12 -7.51
N ASN A 221 -13.03 31.25 -8.84
CA ASN A 221 -11.86 31.76 -9.59
C ASN A 221 -10.62 30.86 -9.66
N PHE A 222 -10.65 29.64 -9.14
CA PHE A 222 -9.58 28.67 -9.29
C PHE A 222 -10.07 27.45 -10.10
N GLU A 223 -9.26 27.01 -11.06
CA GLU A 223 -9.53 25.77 -11.78
C GLU A 223 -8.86 24.61 -11.04
N ILE A 224 -9.65 23.77 -10.38
CA ILE A 224 -9.14 22.67 -9.55
C ILE A 224 -8.48 21.61 -10.47
N PRO A 225 -7.22 21.19 -10.25
CA PRO A 225 -6.65 20.06 -10.97
C PRO A 225 -7.47 18.78 -10.76
N PRO A 226 -7.72 18.00 -11.81
CA PRO A 226 -8.54 16.79 -11.71
C PRO A 226 -7.93 15.76 -10.73
N ALA A 227 -6.60 15.74 -10.62
CA ALA A 227 -5.89 14.84 -9.71
C ALA A 227 -6.14 15.13 -8.22
N LEU A 228 -6.60 16.33 -7.83
CA LEU A 228 -6.99 16.60 -6.43
C LEU A 228 -8.18 15.77 -5.97
N MET A 229 -9.02 15.28 -6.90
CA MET A 229 -10.16 14.42 -6.56
C MET A 229 -9.72 13.15 -5.82
N VAL A 230 -8.50 12.65 -6.08
CA VAL A 230 -7.97 11.46 -5.41
C VAL A 230 -7.76 11.69 -3.90
N ASN A 231 -7.61 12.93 -3.45
CA ASN A 231 -7.48 13.26 -2.02
C ASN A 231 -8.75 12.98 -1.22
N VAL A 232 -9.89 12.77 -1.87
CA VAL A 232 -11.12 12.33 -1.20
C VAL A 232 -10.90 11.01 -0.45
N ASP A 233 -10.03 10.12 -0.93
CA ASP A 233 -9.75 8.84 -0.27
C ASP A 233 -9.14 9.00 1.14
N PRO A 234 -7.96 9.62 1.32
CA PRO A 234 -7.40 9.80 2.66
C PRO A 234 -8.29 10.67 3.58
N ILE A 235 -9.05 11.62 3.03
CA ILE A 235 -10.07 12.37 3.82
C ILE A 235 -11.16 11.42 4.30
N ALA A 236 -11.74 10.63 3.40
CA ALA A 236 -12.80 9.68 3.72
C ALA A 236 -12.31 8.62 4.70
N VAL A 237 -11.08 8.13 4.58
CA VAL A 237 -10.47 7.18 5.51
C VAL A 237 -10.40 7.76 6.92
N VAL A 238 -9.91 9.00 7.08
CA VAL A 238 -9.80 9.65 8.41
C VAL A 238 -11.18 9.91 9.02
N VAL A 239 -12.11 10.49 8.24
CA VAL A 239 -13.46 10.81 8.71
C VAL A 239 -14.23 9.53 9.04
N ASN A 240 -14.23 8.53 8.15
CA ASN A 240 -14.92 7.27 8.40
C ASN A 240 -14.28 6.51 9.57
N SER A 241 -12.96 6.51 9.72
CA SER A 241 -12.31 5.90 10.87
C SER A 241 -12.80 6.49 12.18
N PHE A 242 -12.90 7.83 12.27
CA PHE A 242 -13.46 8.51 13.44
C PHE A 242 -14.92 8.13 13.69
N ILE A 243 -15.77 8.14 12.65
CA ILE A 243 -17.19 7.74 12.76
C ILE A 243 -17.33 6.30 13.25
N ILE A 244 -16.56 5.36 12.66
CA ILE A 244 -16.64 3.95 12.99
C ILE A 244 -16.18 3.69 14.43
N THR A 245 -15.05 4.28 14.84
CA THR A 245 -14.45 4.04 16.15
C THR A 245 -15.15 4.78 17.28
N SER A 246 -15.58 6.03 17.05
CA SER A 246 -16.13 6.90 18.10
C SER A 246 -17.65 6.84 18.19
N ILE A 247 -18.35 6.50 17.10
CA ILE A 247 -19.82 6.49 17.05
C ILE A 247 -20.34 5.07 16.87
N LEU A 248 -19.99 4.41 15.76
CA LEU A 248 -20.61 3.13 15.40
C LEU A 248 -20.29 2.01 16.39
N TYR A 249 -19.01 1.77 16.68
CA TYR A 249 -18.60 0.67 17.56
C TYR A 249 -19.11 0.83 19.00
N PRO A 250 -19.09 2.02 19.62
CA PRO A 250 -19.73 2.22 20.93
C PRO A 250 -21.23 1.94 20.92
N ILE A 251 -21.96 2.35 19.87
CA ILE A 251 -23.40 2.07 19.74
C ILE A 251 -23.66 0.57 19.58
N LEU A 252 -22.90 -0.12 18.74
CA LEU A 252 -23.03 -1.56 18.53
C LEU A 252 -22.69 -2.33 19.82
N LYS A 253 -21.64 -1.91 20.54
CA LYS A 253 -21.26 -2.50 21.83
C LYS A 253 -22.35 -2.31 22.88
N LYS A 254 -22.99 -1.14 22.94
CA LYS A 254 -24.16 -0.90 23.81
C LYS A 254 -25.34 -1.82 23.49
N ARG A 255 -25.47 -2.25 22.23
CA ARG A 255 -26.49 -3.21 21.78
C ARG A 255 -26.04 -4.68 21.84
N GLY A 256 -24.84 -4.96 22.36
CA GLY A 256 -24.30 -6.32 22.43
C GLY A 256 -23.91 -6.93 21.07
N ILE A 257 -23.84 -6.12 20.01
CA ILE A 257 -23.53 -6.60 18.64
C ILE A 257 -22.03 -6.46 18.40
N VAL A 258 -21.36 -7.58 18.10
CA VAL A 258 -19.98 -7.60 17.64
C VAL A 258 -19.97 -7.97 16.16
N LEU A 259 -19.53 -7.07 15.29
CA LEU A 259 -19.48 -7.33 13.85
C LEU A 259 -18.29 -8.23 13.49
N PRO A 260 -18.52 -9.44 12.95
CA PRO A 260 -17.45 -10.29 12.45
C PRO A 260 -16.66 -9.60 11.34
N VAL A 261 -15.40 -10.03 11.13
CA VAL A 261 -14.55 -9.50 10.04
C VAL A 261 -15.23 -9.70 8.68
N LEU A 262 -15.85 -10.86 8.46
CA LEU A 262 -16.54 -11.18 7.20
C LEU A 262 -17.69 -10.22 6.90
N VAL A 263 -18.51 -9.89 7.91
CA VAL A 263 -19.65 -8.97 7.74
C VAL A 263 -19.17 -7.57 7.42
N ARG A 264 -18.11 -7.09 8.09
CA ARG A 264 -17.50 -5.79 7.79
C ARG A 264 -16.97 -5.74 6.35
N SER A 265 -16.31 -6.80 5.91
CA SER A 265 -15.84 -6.93 4.52
C SER A 265 -17.00 -6.91 3.53
N PHE A 266 -18.10 -7.62 3.82
CA PHE A 266 -19.28 -7.67 2.96
C PHE A 266 -19.98 -6.31 2.83
N ILE A 267 -20.15 -5.58 3.93
CA ILE A 267 -20.68 -4.21 3.92
C ILE A 267 -19.81 -3.30 3.05
N GLY A 268 -18.48 -3.39 3.20
CA GLY A 268 -17.53 -2.63 2.37
C GLY A 268 -17.71 -2.91 0.87
N SER A 269 -17.90 -4.18 0.49
CA SER A 269 -18.16 -4.55 -0.90
C SER A 269 -19.49 -4.00 -1.43
N ILE A 270 -20.56 -3.99 -0.62
CA ILE A 270 -21.84 -3.37 -1.01
C ILE A 270 -21.67 -1.86 -1.26
N LEU A 271 -20.97 -1.16 -0.36
CA LEU A 271 -20.67 0.26 -0.54
C LEU A 271 -19.83 0.51 -1.80
N GLY A 272 -18.90 -0.40 -2.13
CA GLY A 272 -18.17 -0.38 -3.39
C GLY A 272 -19.08 -0.49 -4.63
N ILE A 273 -20.09 -1.37 -4.60
CA ILE A 273 -21.08 -1.48 -5.68
C ILE A 273 -21.87 -0.18 -5.82
N VAL A 274 -22.34 0.39 -4.71
CA VAL A 274 -23.06 1.68 -4.73
C VAL A 274 -22.17 2.78 -5.32
N SER A 275 -20.89 2.84 -4.94
CA SER A 275 -19.93 3.80 -5.51
C SER A 275 -19.78 3.65 -7.02
N LEU A 276 -19.67 2.42 -7.53
CA LEU A 276 -19.58 2.18 -8.98
C LEU A 276 -20.86 2.59 -9.72
N ILE A 277 -22.04 2.33 -9.15
CA ILE A 277 -23.32 2.78 -9.73
C ILE A 277 -23.36 4.31 -9.79
N CYS A 278 -22.97 5.00 -8.71
CA CYS A 278 -22.87 6.45 -8.71
C CYS A 278 -21.90 6.97 -9.79
N ALA A 279 -20.73 6.33 -9.95
CA ALA A 279 -19.76 6.71 -10.98
C ALA A 279 -20.29 6.51 -12.41
N ILE A 280 -21.11 5.47 -12.64
CA ILE A 280 -21.78 5.26 -13.94
C ILE A 280 -22.80 6.37 -14.19
N ILE A 281 -23.61 6.74 -13.19
CA ILE A 281 -24.58 7.83 -13.30
C ILE A 281 -23.86 9.15 -13.65
N VAL A 282 -22.73 9.44 -12.99
CA VAL A 282 -21.91 10.62 -13.30
C VAL A 282 -21.37 10.56 -14.72
N GLU A 283 -20.86 9.42 -15.19
CA GLU A 283 -20.39 9.26 -16.58
C GLU A 283 -21.50 9.55 -17.59
N LEU A 284 -22.72 9.04 -17.35
CA LEU A 284 -23.87 9.28 -18.23
C LEU A 284 -24.22 10.78 -18.29
N GLN A 285 -24.10 11.49 -17.17
CA GLN A 285 -24.35 12.92 -17.12
C GLN A 285 -23.27 13.75 -17.82
N ILE A 286 -22.00 13.33 -17.71
CA ILE A 286 -20.89 13.95 -18.45
C ILE A 286 -21.12 13.77 -19.96
N LYS A 287 -21.56 12.58 -20.39
CA LYS A 287 -21.83 12.29 -21.81
C LYS A 287 -23.05 13.03 -22.35
N SER A 288 -24.07 13.27 -21.53
CA SER A 288 -25.26 14.02 -21.95
C SER A 288 -25.00 15.53 -22.08
N ASN A 289 -24.06 16.07 -21.31
CA ASN A 289 -23.65 17.48 -21.35
C ASN A 289 -22.12 17.63 -21.54
N PRO A 290 -21.58 17.32 -22.72
CA PRO A 290 -20.15 17.41 -22.96
C PRO A 290 -19.69 18.88 -22.92
N LEU A 291 -18.78 19.20 -22.00
CA LEU A 291 -18.15 20.53 -21.91
C LEU A 291 -17.07 20.75 -22.96
N PHE A 292 -16.54 19.67 -23.52
CA PHE A 292 -15.52 19.68 -24.57
C PHE A 292 -15.95 18.73 -25.68
N THR A 293 -16.11 19.24 -26.91
CA THR A 293 -16.30 18.47 -28.15
C THR A 293 -14.97 18.01 -28.72
#